data_AF-A0A7V9AGZ2-F1
#
_entry.id   AF-A0A7V9AGZ2-F1
#
_cell.length_a   1.000
_cell.length_b   1.000
_cell.length_c   1.000
_cell.angle_alpha   90.00
_cell.angle_beta   90.00
_cell.angle_gamma   90.00
#
_symmetry.space_group_name_H-M   'P 1'
#
loop_
_entity.id
_entity.type
_entity.pdbx_description
1 polymer ?
#
loop_
_entity_poly.entity_id
_entity_poly.type
_entity_poly.pdbx_seq_one_letter_code
_entity_poly.pdbx_strand_id
1 'polypeptide(L)'
;MLQHREPRVTEPLAGELRRYSALMDARLVLLLREARFARAADADVGNLRIGAVLLDARSGRVLWWGEAAGDASATPDPAAAASAAAALAERLLAIPARESSE
;
A
#
# COMPACT_ATOMS: atom_id res chain seq x y z
N MET A 1 -0.68 23.63 -20.34
CA MET A 1 -1.11 22.22 -20.19
C MET A 1 -0.13 21.51 -19.26
N LEU A 2 -0.46 21.33 -17.98
CA LEU A 2 0.34 20.50 -17.07
C LEU A 2 0.04 19.04 -17.40
N GLN A 3 0.98 18.35 -18.03
CA GLN A 3 0.92 16.89 -18.15
C GLN A 3 0.94 16.32 -16.72
N HIS A 4 -0.19 15.81 -16.24
CA HIS A 4 -0.21 14.97 -15.04
C HIS A 4 0.49 13.66 -15.39
N ARG A 5 1.81 13.61 -15.19
CA ARG A 5 2.53 12.34 -15.28
C ARG A 5 1.98 11.42 -14.19
N GLU A 6 1.54 10.23 -14.58
CA GLU A 6 1.20 9.18 -13.63
C GLU A 6 2.41 8.95 -12.69
N PRO A 7 2.19 8.91 -11.37
CA PRO A 7 3.29 8.68 -10.43
C PRO A 7 3.96 7.34 -10.70
N ARG A 8 5.30 7.38 -10.71
CA ARG A 8 6.15 6.26 -11.08
C ARG A 8 7.40 6.26 -10.22
N VAL A 9 7.86 5.07 -9.86
CA VAL A 9 9.16 4.88 -9.23
C VAL A 9 10.26 5.12 -10.25
N THR A 10 11.24 5.95 -9.88
CA THR A 10 12.39 6.27 -10.71
C THR A 10 13.59 5.37 -10.38
N GLU A 11 14.61 5.42 -11.22
CA GLU A 11 15.90 4.81 -10.91
C GLU A 11 16.54 5.45 -9.66
N PRO A 12 17.35 4.69 -8.90
CA PRO A 12 17.77 3.29 -9.14
C PRO A 12 16.78 2.24 -8.65
N LEU A 13 15.76 2.64 -7.86
CA LEU A 13 14.82 1.70 -7.24
C LEU A 13 14.00 0.95 -8.28
N ALA A 14 13.64 1.59 -9.40
CA ALA A 14 12.91 0.93 -10.48
C ALA A 14 13.68 -0.28 -11.05
N GLY A 15 15.00 -0.16 -11.24
CA GLY A 15 15.85 -1.26 -11.67
C GLY A 15 15.94 -2.41 -10.65
N GLU A 16 16.06 -2.08 -9.36
CA GLU A 16 16.05 -3.10 -8.29
C GLU A 16 14.73 -3.84 -8.23
N LEU A 17 13.61 -3.13 -8.26
CA LEU A 17 12.28 -3.73 -8.20
C LEU A 17 12.06 -4.69 -9.38
N ARG A 18 12.50 -4.34 -10.59
CA ARG A 18 12.46 -5.25 -11.75
C ARG A 18 13.31 -6.50 -11.56
N ARG A 19 14.50 -6.38 -10.97
CA ARG A 19 15.36 -7.53 -10.70
C ARG A 19 14.74 -8.47 -9.67
N TYR A 20 14.31 -7.92 -8.53
CA TYR A 20 13.66 -8.71 -7.49
C TYR A 20 12.37 -9.36 -7.99
N SER A 21 11.58 -8.64 -8.78
CA SER A 21 10.33 -9.19 -9.31
C SER A 21 10.58 -10.32 -10.30
N ALA A 22 11.63 -10.24 -11.13
CA ALA A 22 12.04 -11.32 -12.02
C ALA A 22 12.52 -12.57 -11.26
N LEU A 23 13.20 -12.40 -10.13
CA LEU A 23 13.63 -13.52 -9.28
C LEU A 23 12.46 -14.23 -8.59
N MET A 24 11.40 -13.50 -8.27
CA MET A 24 10.24 -14.02 -7.52
C MET A 24 9.04 -14.36 -8.42
N ASP A 25 9.18 -14.23 -9.73
CA ASP A 25 8.08 -14.28 -10.71
C ASP A 25 6.86 -13.41 -10.32
N ALA A 26 7.16 -12.23 -9.78
CA ALA A 26 6.16 -11.29 -9.28
C ALA A 26 5.91 -10.16 -10.30
N ARG A 27 4.65 -9.77 -10.46
CA ARG A 27 4.27 -8.59 -11.28
C ARG A 27 4.01 -7.36 -10.42
N LEU A 28 3.45 -7.57 -9.24
CA LEU A 28 3.07 -6.53 -8.30
C LEU A 28 4.01 -6.52 -7.11
N VAL A 29 4.35 -5.33 -6.64
CA VAL A 29 5.09 -5.14 -5.39
C VAL A 29 4.24 -4.29 -4.47
N LEU A 30 4.05 -4.79 -3.24
CA LEU A 30 3.47 -4.03 -2.14
C LEU A 30 4.59 -3.58 -1.22
N LEU A 31 4.81 -2.26 -1.14
CA LEU A 31 5.76 -1.65 -0.22
C LEU A 31 4.99 -1.11 0.98
N LEU A 32 5.23 -1.67 2.16
CA LEU A 32 4.76 -1.11 3.42
C LEU A 32 5.66 0.06 3.80
N ARG A 33 5.07 1.24 3.96
CA ARG A 33 5.80 2.46 4.36
C ARG A 33 5.88 2.57 5.89
N GLU A 34 4.76 2.31 6.55
CA GLU A 34 4.63 2.48 8.01
C GLU A 34 3.44 1.69 8.54
N ALA A 35 3.54 1.29 9.81
CA ALA A 35 2.41 0.85 10.62
C ALA A 35 2.47 1.62 11.94
N ARG A 36 1.41 2.38 12.26
CA ARG A 36 1.38 3.20 13.48
C ARG A 36 0.02 3.12 14.16
N PHE A 37 0.03 3.07 15.49
CA PHE A 37 -1.19 3.21 16.27
C PHE A 37 -1.45 4.69 16.50
N ALA A 38 -2.55 5.21 15.94
CA ALA A 38 -2.91 6.61 16.03
C ALA A 38 -4.06 6.78 17.03
N ARG A 39 -3.80 7.57 18.07
CA ARG A 39 -4.78 7.98 19.09
C ARG A 39 -4.77 9.51 19.18
N ALA A 40 -5.95 10.13 19.20
CA ALA A 40 -6.06 11.56 19.49
C ALA A 40 -5.78 11.81 20.98
N ALA A 41 -5.25 12.99 21.32
CA ALA A 41 -4.78 13.30 22.68
C ALA A 41 -5.82 13.01 23.78
N ASP A 42 -7.10 13.26 23.49
CA ASP A 42 -8.22 13.09 24.43
C ASP A 42 -9.09 11.87 24.13
N ALA A 43 -8.59 10.90 23.35
CA ALA A 43 -9.35 9.70 22.97
C ALA A 43 -8.88 8.45 23.72
N ASP A 44 -9.82 7.73 24.34
CA ASP A 44 -9.56 6.45 24.99
C ASP A 44 -9.25 5.33 23.99
N VAL A 45 -9.65 5.49 22.73
CA VAL A 45 -9.43 4.53 21.64
C VAL A 45 -8.67 5.17 20.48
N GLY A 46 -7.87 4.36 19.80
CA GLY A 46 -7.15 4.71 18.57
C GLY A 46 -7.37 3.65 17.51
N ASN A 47 -6.66 3.74 16.39
CA ASN A 47 -6.63 2.67 15.40
C ASN A 47 -5.22 2.43 14.85
N LEU A 48 -4.97 1.20 14.41
CA LEU A 48 -3.75 0.89 13.68
C LEU A 48 -3.92 1.33 12.22
N ARG A 49 -2.95 2.11 11.73
CA ARG A 49 -2.92 2.68 10.38
C ARG A 49 -1.73 2.11 9.64
N ILE A 50 -1.96 1.53 8.46
CA ILE A 50 -0.93 0.96 7.59
C ILE A 50 -0.83 1.83 6.34
N GLY A 51 0.30 2.49 6.16
CA GLY A 51 0.64 3.21 4.93
C GLY A 51 1.35 2.29 3.95
N ALA A 52 0.89 2.25 2.71
CA ALA A 52 1.47 1.36 1.70
C ALA A 52 1.37 1.93 0.27
N VAL A 53 2.18 1.34 -0.61
CA VAL A 53 2.20 1.62 -2.05
C VAL A 53 2.14 0.29 -2.80
N LEU A 54 1.20 0.18 -3.74
CA LEU A 54 1.14 -0.91 -4.71
C LEU A 54 1.67 -0.40 -6.05
N LEU A 55 2.60 -1.14 -6.64
CA LEU A 55 3.20 -0.79 -7.93
C LEU A 55 3.30 -1.99 -8.87
N ASP A 56 3.25 -1.72 -10.18
CA ASP A 56 3.61 -2.67 -11.22
C ASP A 56 5.13 -2.66 -11.37
N ALA A 57 5.80 -3.78 -11.08
CA ALA A 57 7.26 -3.83 -11.00
C ALA A 57 7.93 -3.68 -12.37
N ARG A 58 7.30 -4.21 -13.43
CA ARG A 58 7.83 -4.18 -14.80
C ARG A 58 7.95 -2.75 -15.31
N SER A 59 6.92 -1.95 -15.06
CA SER A 59 6.86 -0.58 -15.52
C SER A 59 7.39 0.40 -14.46
N GLY A 60 7.27 0.08 -13.17
CA GLY A 60 7.51 0.99 -12.04
C GLY A 60 6.34 1.92 -11.73
N ARG A 61 5.18 1.75 -12.40
CA ARG A 61 4.00 2.60 -12.20
C ARG A 61 3.38 2.36 -10.82
N VAL A 62 2.99 3.42 -10.14
CA VAL A 62 2.19 3.34 -8.90
C VAL A 62 0.73 3.06 -9.28
N LEU A 63 0.20 1.93 -8.83
CA LEU A 63 -1.19 1.52 -9.04
C LEU A 63 -2.09 2.09 -7.94
N TRP A 64 -1.57 2.16 -6.72
CA TRP A 64 -2.24 2.74 -5.58
C TRP A 64 -1.21 3.20 -4.56
N TRP A 65 -1.50 4.31 -3.88
CA TRP A 65 -0.83 4.68 -2.65
C TRP A 65 -1.86 5.18 -1.67
N GLY A 66 -1.62 4.94 -0.40
CA GLY A 66 -2.48 5.48 0.63
C GLY A 66 -2.29 4.81 1.95
N GLU A 67 -3.34 4.90 2.74
CA GLU A 67 -3.35 4.37 4.08
C GLU A 67 -4.69 3.67 4.32
N ALA A 68 -4.61 2.55 5.02
CA ALA A 68 -5.76 1.84 5.55
C ALA A 68 -5.74 1.95 7.08
N ALA A 69 -6.89 2.25 7.67
CA ALA A 69 -7.08 2.29 9.10
C ALA A 69 -7.98 1.13 9.51
N GLY A 70 -7.55 0.35 10.49
CA GLY A 70 -8.39 -0.67 11.10
C GLY A 70 -9.43 -0.06 12.05
N ASP A 71 -10.15 -0.95 12.72
CA ASP A 71 -11.15 -0.62 13.71
C ASP A 71 -10.55 0.10 14.92
N ALA A 72 -11.42 0.79 15.65
CA ALA A 72 -11.06 1.41 16.92
C ALA A 72 -10.69 0.34 17.95
N SER A 73 -9.56 0.52 18.62
CA SER A 73 -9.10 -0.33 19.71
C SER A 73 -8.52 0.51 20.85
N ALA A 74 -8.55 -0.03 22.07
CA ALA A 74 -7.89 0.57 23.22
C ALA A 74 -6.37 0.34 23.22
N THR A 75 -5.86 -0.66 22.49
CA THR A 75 -4.45 -1.04 22.47
C THR A 75 -4.02 -1.55 21.08
N PRO A 76 -2.73 -1.47 20.72
CA PRO A 76 -2.20 -2.03 19.48
C PRO A 76 -1.99 -3.55 19.62
N ASP A 77 -3.07 -4.29 19.82
CA ASP A 77 -3.06 -5.74 19.98
C ASP A 77 -3.16 -6.47 18.62
N PRO A 78 -3.07 -7.82 18.60
CA PRO A 78 -3.20 -8.58 17.36
C PRO A 78 -4.55 -8.39 16.64
N ALA A 79 -5.63 -8.07 17.36
CA ALA A 79 -6.93 -7.83 16.75
C ALA A 79 -6.94 -6.50 15.97
N ALA A 80 -6.33 -5.44 16.54
CA ALA A 80 -6.13 -4.17 15.83
C ALA A 80 -5.26 -4.35 14.57
N ALA A 81 -4.24 -5.20 14.64
CA ALA A 81 -3.40 -5.52 13.47
C ALA A 81 -4.17 -6.27 12.38
N ALA A 82 -4.96 -7.29 12.76
CA ALA A 82 -5.78 -8.05 11.82
C ALA A 82 -6.82 -7.16 11.13
N SER A 83 -7.49 -6.28 11.87
CA SER A 83 -8.47 -5.34 11.31
C SER A 83 -7.82 -4.35 10.33
N ALA A 84 -6.66 -3.77 10.66
CA ALA A 84 -5.94 -2.88 9.74
C ALA A 84 -5.46 -3.61 8.46
N ALA A 85 -5.04 -4.86 8.58
CA ALA A 85 -4.67 -5.69 7.43
C ALA A 85 -5.88 -6.00 6.53
N ALA A 86 -7.04 -6.29 7.13
CA ALA A 86 -8.29 -6.48 6.39
C ALA A 86 -8.70 -5.20 5.66
N ALA A 87 -8.65 -4.04 6.33
CA ALA A 87 -8.91 -2.76 5.69
C ALA A 87 -7.95 -2.46 4.53
N LEU A 88 -6.67 -2.81 4.65
CA LEU A 88 -5.72 -2.69 3.54
C LEU A 88 -6.10 -3.61 2.37
N ALA A 89 -6.43 -4.87 2.65
CA ALA A 89 -6.86 -5.82 1.63
C ALA A 89 -8.08 -5.31 0.86
N GLU A 90 -9.08 -4.76 1.54
CA GLU A 90 -10.25 -4.14 0.90
C GLU A 90 -9.87 -2.99 -0.04
N ARG A 91 -8.93 -2.12 0.36
CA ARG A 91 -8.45 -1.04 -0.52
C ARG A 91 -7.74 -1.58 -1.75
N LEU A 92 -6.96 -2.66 -1.61
CA LEU A 92 -6.27 -3.27 -2.73
C LEU A 92 -7.23 -3.99 -3.70
N LEU A 93 -8.27 -4.66 -3.17
CA LEU A 93 -9.31 -5.31 -3.97
C LEU A 93 -10.19 -4.30 -4.74
N ALA A 94 -10.35 -3.09 -4.21
CA ALA A 94 -11.09 -2.02 -4.88
C ALA A 94 -10.30 -1.35 -6.03
N ILE A 95 -9.02 -1.69 -6.23
CA ILE A 95 -8.23 -1.16 -7.34
C ILE A 95 -8.79 -1.79 -8.63
N PRO A 96 -9.29 -0.98 -9.59
CA PRO A 96 -9.87 -1.53 -10.81
C PRO A 96 -8.82 -2.32 -11.58
N ALA A 97 -9.14 -3.58 -11.88
CA ALA A 97 -8.38 -4.37 -12.82
C ALA A 97 -8.49 -3.70 -14.19
N ARG A 98 -7.41 -3.06 -14.66
CA ARG A 98 -7.37 -2.65 -16.06
C ARG A 98 -7.09 -3.88 -16.90
N GLU A 99 -7.99 -4.16 -17.84
CA GLU A 99 -7.79 -5.17 -18.86
C GLU A 99 -6.42 -4.96 -19.52
N SER A 100 -5.67 -6.05 -19.60
CA SER A 100 -4.39 -6.06 -20.28
C SER A 100 -4.71 -5.95 -21.77
N SER A 101 -4.54 -4.77 -22.37
CA SER A 101 -4.49 -4.67 -23.83
C SER A 101 -3.27 -5.47 -24.29
N GLU A 102 -3.52 -6.68 -24.80
CA GLU A 102 -2.60 -7.44 -25.65
C GLU A 102 -2.29 -6.67 -26.94
#